data_AF-A0A950FI44-F1
#
_entry.id   AF-A0A950FI44-F1
#
_cell.length_a   1.000
_cell.length_b   1.000
_cell.length_c   1.000
_cell.angle_alpha   90.00
_cell.angle_beta   90.00
_cell.angle_gamma   90.00
#
_symmetry.space_group_name_H-M   'P 1'
#
loop_
_entity.id
_entity.type
_entity.pdbx_description
1 polymer ?
#
loop_
_entity_poly.entity_id
_entity_poly.type
_entity_poly.pdbx_seq_one_letter_code
_entity_poly.pdbx_strand_id
1 'polypeptide(L)' 'MFKVPGIDDAGREQYRRFLAAEAPRAFALSPSGHTWAWFASPAPDAARQALVGCSERAKEQCQLYAVDDAVVWTAPVK' A
#
# COMPACT_ATOMS: atom_id res chain seq x y z
N MET A 1 -13.45 2.72 10.00
CA MET A 1 -12.74 3.74 9.19
C MET A 1 -11.24 3.51 9.38
N PHE A 2 -10.64 2.64 8.58
CA PHE A 2 -9.21 2.32 8.71
C PHE A 2 -8.40 3.49 8.14
N LYS A 3 -7.74 4.25 9.02
CA LYS A 3 -6.92 5.39 8.67
C LYS A 3 -5.52 4.89 8.42
N VAL A 4 -5.01 5.10 7.22
CA VAL A 4 -3.62 4.77 6.88
C VAL A 4 -2.69 5.73 7.65
N PRO A 5 -1.77 5.24 8.50
CA PRO A 5 -0.89 6.11 9.29
C PRO A 5 0.10 6.87 8.40
N GLY A 6 0.33 8.16 8.70
CA GLY A 6 1.42 8.94 8.11
C GLY A 6 1.22 9.41 6.66
N ILE A 7 0.08 9.09 6.02
CA ILE A 7 -0.13 9.42 4.60
C ILE A 7 -0.74 10.80 4.42
N ASP A 8 -0.22 11.52 3.42
CA ASP A 8 -0.70 12.84 2.99
C ASP A 8 -2.01 12.76 2.21
N ASP A 9 -2.53 13.91 1.79
CA ASP A 9 -3.81 14.03 1.08
C ASP A 9 -3.80 13.26 -0.25
N ALA A 10 -2.67 13.29 -0.96
CA ALA A 10 -2.46 12.54 -2.19
C ALA A 10 -2.53 11.03 -1.94
N GLY A 11 -1.88 10.54 -0.88
CA GLY A 11 -1.97 9.15 -0.46
C GLY A 11 -3.40 8.74 -0.12
N ARG A 12 -4.17 9.60 0.57
CA ARG A 12 -5.57 9.29 0.90
C ARG A 12 -6.45 9.17 -0.34
N GLU A 13 -6.25 10.02 -1.33
CA GLU A 13 -6.95 9.89 -2.61
C GLU A 13 -6.59 8.57 -3.30
N GLN A 14 -5.32 8.20 -3.28
CA GLN A 14 -4.82 7.02 -3.98
C GLN A 14 -5.23 5.73 -3.26
N TYR A 15 -5.33 5.77 -1.93
CA TYR A 15 -5.92 4.70 -1.15
C TYR A 15 -7.41 4.51 -1.48
N ARG A 16 -8.18 5.59 -1.71
CA ARG A 16 -9.58 5.47 -2.19
C ARG A 16 -9.66 4.82 -3.57
N ARG A 17 -8.74 5.15 -4.48
CA ARG A 17 -8.67 4.51 -5.81
C ARG A 17 -8.33 3.03 -5.69
N PHE A 18 -7.40 2.68 -4.82
CA PHE A 18 -7.10 1.28 -4.46
C PHE A 18 -8.35 0.55 -3.96
N LEU A 19 -9.12 1.15 -3.03
CA LEU A 19 -10.35 0.53 -2.51
C LEU A 19 -11.43 0.31 -3.59
N ALA A 20 -11.44 1.14 -4.63
CA ALA A 20 -12.36 1.03 -5.76
C ALA A 20 -11.87 0.06 -6.86
N ALA A 21 -10.63 -0.43 -6.78
CA ALA A 21 -10.06 -1.31 -7.78
C ALA A 21 -10.53 -2.77 -7.62
N GLU A 22 -10.65 -3.48 -8.73
CA GLU A 22 -10.94 -4.92 -8.72
C GLU A 22 -9.75 -5.71 -8.19
N ALA A 23 -10.04 -6.82 -7.51
CA ALA A 23 -9.02 -7.76 -7.06
C ALA A 23 -8.51 -8.62 -8.25
N PRO A 24 -7.25 -9.09 -8.24
CA PRO A 24 -6.23 -8.87 -7.21
C PRO A 24 -5.65 -7.44 -7.12
N ARG A 25 -5.50 -6.92 -5.90
CA ARG A 25 -4.91 -5.61 -5.63
C ARG A 25 -4.09 -5.59 -4.35
N ALA A 26 -3.11 -4.71 -4.28
CA ALA A 26 -2.31 -4.52 -3.06
C ALA A 26 -1.86 -3.08 -2.90
N PHE A 27 -1.73 -2.67 -1.64
CA PHE A 27 -1.26 -1.37 -1.22
C PHE A 27 -0.07 -1.55 -0.28
N ALA A 28 1.05 -0.91 -0.58
CA ALA A 28 2.28 -0.92 0.20
C ALA A 28 2.59 0.47 0.74
N LEU A 29 3.19 0.51 1.93
CA LEU A 29 3.61 1.71 2.64
C LEU A 29 5.04 1.57 3.11
N SER A 30 5.73 2.69 3.16
CA SER A 30 7.00 2.77 3.85
C SER A 30 6.79 2.81 5.37
N PRO A 31 7.78 2.41 6.20
CA PRO A 31 7.64 2.38 7.66
C PRO A 31 7.23 3.72 8.28
N SER A 32 7.60 4.83 7.63
CA SER A 32 7.21 6.18 8.07
C SER A 32 5.82 6.61 7.59
N GLY A 33 5.20 5.88 6.66
CA GLY A 33 3.89 6.17 6.09
C GLY A 33 3.85 7.29 5.04
N HIS A 34 4.98 7.97 4.79
CA HIS A 34 5.02 9.09 3.85
C HIS A 34 5.03 8.64 2.39
N THR A 35 5.64 7.49 2.11
CA THR A 35 5.68 6.94 0.74
C THR A 35 4.78 5.72 0.64
N TRP A 36 4.06 5.65 -0.47
CA TRP A 36 3.11 4.59 -0.75
C TRP A 36 3.18 4.15 -2.22
N ALA A 37 2.64 2.97 -2.47
CA ALA A 37 2.39 2.46 -3.81
C ALA A 37 1.24 1.48 -3.77
N TRP A 38 0.50 1.40 -4.86
CA TRP A 38 -0.50 0.36 -5.01
C TRP A 38 -0.52 -0.15 -6.44
N PHE A 39 -0.99 -1.37 -6.59
CA PHE A 39 -1.14 -2.01 -7.88
C PHE A 39 -2.40 -2.86 -7.86
N ALA A 40 -3.10 -2.90 -8.99
CA ALA A 40 -4.25 -3.77 -9.21
C ALA A 40 -4.08 -4.41 -10.59
N SER A 41 -4.19 -5.73 -10.65
CA SER A 41 -3.94 -6.50 -11.86
C SER A 41 -4.67 -7.84 -11.73
N PRO A 42 -5.26 -8.38 -12.82
CA PRO A 42 -5.80 -9.74 -12.82
C PRO A 42 -4.74 -10.81 -12.55
N ALA A 43 -3.44 -10.47 -12.69
CA ALA A 43 -2.35 -11.35 -12.32
C ALA A 43 -2.09 -11.32 -10.81
N PRO A 44 -1.67 -12.45 -10.19
CA PRO A 44 -1.39 -12.55 -8.77
C PRO A 44 -0.03 -11.91 -8.37
N ASP A 45 0.34 -10.78 -8.99
CA ASP A 45 1.61 -10.09 -8.74
C ASP A 45 1.43 -8.69 -8.14
N ALA A 46 0.19 -8.27 -7.88
CA ALA A 46 -0.15 -6.96 -7.34
C ALA A 46 0.64 -6.62 -6.06
N ALA A 47 0.77 -7.58 -5.13
CA ALA A 47 1.55 -7.42 -3.90
C ALA A 47 3.03 -7.12 -4.16
N ARG A 48 3.65 -7.87 -5.08
CA ARG A 48 5.06 -7.67 -5.45
C ARG A 48 5.25 -6.32 -6.13
N GLN A 49 4.38 -5.96 -7.06
CA GLN A 49 4.45 -4.68 -7.79
C GLN A 49 4.29 -3.48 -6.87
N ALA A 50 3.34 -3.55 -5.91
CA ALA A 50 3.16 -2.51 -4.92
C ALA A 50 4.42 -2.37 -4.04
N LEU A 51 5.00 -3.48 -3.55
CA LEU A 51 6.22 -3.43 -2.75
C LEU A 51 7.42 -2.86 -3.50
N VAL A 52 7.65 -3.29 -4.74
CA VAL A 52 8.75 -2.80 -5.58
C VAL A 52 8.58 -1.31 -5.83
N GLY A 53 7.42 -0.88 -6.32
CA GLY A 53 7.17 0.53 -6.63
C GLY A 53 7.24 1.44 -5.40
N CYS A 54 6.83 0.94 -4.22
CA CYS A 54 7.00 1.68 -2.98
C CYS A 54 8.47 1.78 -2.59
N SER A 55 9.20 0.66 -2.56
CA SER A 55 10.59 0.61 -2.09
C SER A 55 11.51 1.42 -3.00
N GLU A 56 11.26 1.42 -4.31
CA GLU A 56 12.00 2.24 -5.27
C GLU A 56 11.84 3.75 -5.03
N ARG A 57 10.63 4.18 -4.63
CA ARG A 57 10.32 5.58 -4.29
C ARG A 57 10.83 5.96 -2.92
N ALA A 58 10.59 5.12 -1.92
CA ALA A 58 10.89 5.40 -0.52
C ALA A 58 12.40 5.27 -0.22
N LYS A 59 13.15 4.55 -1.07
CA LYS A 59 14.56 4.17 -0.83
C LYS A 59 14.76 3.39 0.47
N GLU A 60 13.70 2.72 0.93
CA GLU A 60 13.66 1.89 2.14
C GLU A 60 12.76 0.67 1.89
N GLN A 61 12.85 -0.35 2.75
CA GLN A 61 11.97 -1.52 2.66
C GLN A 61 10.53 -1.12 3.02
N CYS A 62 9.65 -1.14 2.02
CA CYS A 62 8.23 -1.00 2.26
C CYS A 62 7.59 -2.32 2.74
N GLN A 63 6.44 -2.19 3.39
CA GLN A 63 5.63 -3.31 3.85
C GLN A 63 4.22 -3.21 3.26
N LEU A 64 3.55 -4.35 3.12
CA LEU A 64 2.17 -4.38 2.67
C LEU A 64 1.26 -3.83 3.76
N TYR A 65 0.43 -2.86 3.38
CA TYR A 65 -0.62 -2.34 4.23
C TYR A 65 -1.92 -3.10 4.06
N ALA A 66 -2.32 -3.32 2.81
CA ALA A 66 -3.54 -4.04 2.46
C ALA A 66 -3.33 -4.91 1.23
N VAL A 67 -3.96 -6.09 1.22
CA VAL A 67 -4.05 -7.00 0.09
C VAL A 67 -5.53 -7.30 -0.09
N ASP A 68 -6.06 -6.97 -1.26
CA ASP A 68 -7.49 -7.03 -1.56
C ASP A 68 -8.33 -6.28 -0.51
N ASP A 69 -9.20 -6.98 0.21
CA ASP A 69 -10.04 -6.44 1.28
C ASP A 69 -9.41 -6.55 2.68
N ALA A 70 -8.25 -7.21 2.80
CA ALA A 70 -7.58 -7.46 4.06
C ALA A 70 -6.49 -6.42 4.34
N VAL A 71 -6.62 -5.68 5.44
CA VAL A 71 -5.52 -4.88 5.98
C VAL A 71 -4.57 -5.83 6.71
N VAL A 72 -3.34 -5.94 6.20
CA VAL A 72 -2.27 -6.84 6.71
C VAL A 72 -1.17 -6.07 7.46
N TRP A 73 -1.35 -4.76 7.62
CA TRP A 73 -0.37 -3.90 8.28
C TRP A 73 -0.19 -4.26 9.76
N THR A 74 0.98 -4.76 10.11
CA THR A 74 1.46 -4.84 11.48
C THR A 74 2.46 -3.71 11.68
N ALA A 75 2.02 -2.60 12.28
CA ALA A 75 2.93 -1.52 12.63
C ALA A 75 4.10 -2.12 13.43
N PRO A 76 5.37 -1.76 13.15
CA PRO A 76 6.47 -2.17 13.99
C PRO A 76 6.17 -1.73 15.42
N VAL A 77 6.02 -2.70 16.32
CA VAL A 77 5.89 -2.42 17.75
C VAL A 77 7.25 -1.85 18.16
N LYS A 78 7.29 -0.55 18.43
CA LYS A 78 8.51 0.15 18.86
C LYS A 78 8.82 -0.19 20.31
#